data_AF-A0AA36FB65-F1
#
_entry.id   AF-A0AA36FB65-F1
#
_cell.length_a   1.000
_cell.length_b   1.000
_cell.length_c   1.000
_cell.angle_alpha   90.00
_cell.angle_beta   90.00
_cell.angle_gamma   90.00
#
_symmetry.space_group_name_H-M   'P 1'
#
loop_
_entity.id
_entity.type
_entity.pdbx_description
1 polymer ?
#
loop_
_entity_poly.entity_id
_entity_poly.type
_entity_poly.pdbx_seq_one_letter_code
_entity_poly.pdbx_strand_id
1 'polypeptide(L)'
;MLEAIWETFRRCHIYTMTKPEHTPFPSPERAIYGFALYLGSFICIVLYIGWAFIPDSYLHSAGLTYYPQKYWAVAIPAYIIMIVLLGYLAYFAFVFISTENLDSLNTITDKYALCKNEENIVENSIPNIYDLSVSEVTRKYYLNGESFN
;
A
#
# COMPACT_ATOMS: atom_id res chain seq x y z
N MET A 1 -36.61 8.02 -33.07
CA MET A 1 -35.49 9.00 -32.93
C MET A 1 -35.39 9.52 -31.50
N LEU A 2 -36.47 10.05 -30.90
CA LEU A 2 -36.46 10.50 -29.50
C LEU A 2 -36.18 9.37 -28.48
N GLU A 3 -36.70 8.16 -28.72
CA GLU A 3 -36.40 6.98 -27.89
C GLU A 3 -34.92 6.59 -27.89
N ALA A 4 -34.24 6.73 -29.03
CA ALA A 4 -32.80 6.43 -29.14
C ALA A 4 -31.97 7.48 -28.39
N ILE A 5 -32.39 8.75 -28.42
CA ILE A 5 -31.74 9.84 -27.69
C ILE A 5 -31.94 9.64 -26.18
N TRP A 6 -33.14 9.25 -25.77
CA TRP A 6 -33.46 9.04 -24.37
C TRP A 6 -32.77 7.79 -23.78
N GLU A 7 -32.65 6.69 -24.52
CA GLU A 7 -31.85 5.52 -24.10
C GLU A 7 -30.34 5.83 -24.05
N THR A 8 -29.85 6.69 -24.94
CA THR A 8 -28.45 7.14 -24.89
C THR A 8 -28.19 8.00 -23.66
N PHE A 9 -29.12 8.90 -23.33
CA PHE A 9 -29.02 9.76 -22.15
C PHE A 9 -29.17 8.96 -20.85
N ARG A 10 -30.11 8.01 -20.81
CA ARG A 10 -30.30 7.07 -19.69
C ARG A 10 -29.06 6.20 -19.47
N ARG A 11 -28.44 5.66 -20.53
CA ARG A 11 -27.18 4.93 -20.41
C ARG A 11 -26.06 5.81 -19.87
N CYS A 12 -25.81 6.99 -20.45
CA CYS A 12 -24.76 7.88 -19.97
C CYS A 12 -24.93 8.26 -18.49
N HIS A 13 -26.16 8.56 -18.06
CA HIS A 13 -26.46 8.92 -16.68
C HIS A 13 -26.27 7.76 -15.69
N ILE A 14 -26.62 6.53 -16.09
CA ILE A 14 -26.37 5.33 -15.27
C ILE A 14 -24.87 5.04 -15.16
N TYR A 15 -24.11 5.18 -16.27
CA TYR A 15 -22.66 5.00 -16.25
C TYR A 15 -21.93 6.02 -15.37
N THR A 16 -22.41 7.26 -15.27
CA THR A 16 -21.84 8.26 -14.35
C THR A 16 -22.09 7.95 -12.88
N MET A 17 -23.20 7.28 -12.53
CA MET A 17 -23.51 6.90 -11.14
C MET A 17 -22.80 5.62 -10.67
N THR A 18 -22.30 4.78 -11.59
CA THR A 18 -21.66 3.50 -11.25
C THR A 18 -20.14 3.51 -11.34
N LYS A 19 -19.49 4.64 -11.65
CA LYS A 19 -18.03 4.67 -11.67
C LYS A 19 -17.54 4.50 -10.23
N PRO A 20 -16.82 3.41 -9.89
CA PRO A 20 -16.31 3.25 -8.54
C PRO A 20 -15.31 4.37 -8.30
N GLU A 21 -15.62 5.27 -7.37
CA GLU A 21 -14.73 6.35 -6.92
C GLU A 21 -13.39 5.80 -6.40
N HIS A 22 -13.34 4.50 -6.09
CA HIS A 22 -12.17 3.76 -5.63
C HIS A 22 -11.34 3.12 -6.76
N THR A 23 -11.57 3.47 -8.02
CA THR A 23 -10.65 3.06 -9.10
C THR A 23 -9.33 3.83 -8.98
N PRO A 24 -8.14 3.21 -9.07
CA PRO A 24 -6.86 3.92 -8.98
C PRO A 24 -6.56 4.78 -10.23
N PHE A 25 -7.53 4.93 -11.14
CA PHE A 25 -7.37 5.64 -12.39
C PHE A 25 -7.12 7.14 -12.13
N PRO A 26 -6.14 7.77 -12.82
CA PRO A 26 -5.91 9.21 -12.73
C PRO A 26 -7.09 9.94 -13.36
N SER A 27 -8.03 10.38 -12.52
CA SER A 27 -9.14 11.22 -12.96
C SER A 27 -8.78 12.70 -12.86
N PRO A 28 -9.30 13.55 -13.76
CA PRO A 28 -9.06 15.00 -13.72
C PRO A 28 -9.41 15.64 -12.38
N GLU A 29 -10.46 15.15 -11.71
CA GLU A 29 -10.87 15.61 -10.38
C GLU A 29 -9.76 15.43 -9.32
N ARG A 30 -9.07 14.28 -9.31
CA ARG A 30 -7.97 14.00 -8.38
C ARG A 30 -6.75 14.88 -8.65
N ALA A 31 -6.48 15.19 -9.91
CA ALA A 31 -5.39 16.10 -10.29
C ALA A 31 -5.62 17.52 -9.76
N ILE A 32 -6.87 17.99 -9.78
CA ILE A 32 -7.23 19.33 -9.26
C ILE A 32 -7.03 19.40 -7.74
N TYR A 33 -7.47 18.38 -6.99
CA TYR A 33 -7.25 18.33 -5.54
C TYR A 33 -5.77 18.28 -5.17
N GLY A 34 -4.98 17.46 -5.89
CA GLY A 34 -3.53 17.40 -5.70
C GLY A 34 -2.85 18.74 -5.96
N PHE A 35 -3.25 19.44 -7.03
CA PHE A 35 -2.73 20.76 -7.35
C PHE A 35 -3.10 21.83 -6.30
N ALA A 36 -4.36 21.85 -5.86
CA ALA A 36 -4.82 22.76 -4.81
C ALA A 36 -4.07 22.51 -3.48
N LEU A 37 -3.88 21.24 -3.11
CA LEU A 37 -3.13 20.86 -1.92
C LEU A 37 -1.65 21.21 -2.05
N TYR A 38 -1.04 21.04 -3.22
CA TYR A 38 0.34 21.45 -3.49
C TYR A 38 0.52 22.96 -3.29
N LEU A 39 -0.34 23.78 -3.89
CA LEU A 39 -0.25 25.23 -3.76
C LEU A 39 -0.50 25.67 -2.31
N GLY A 40 -1.51 25.11 -1.66
CA GLY A 40 -1.82 25.38 -0.26
C GLY A 40 -0.67 25.00 0.67
N SER A 41 -0.08 23.81 0.47
CA SER A 41 1.06 23.33 1.26
C SER A 41 2.29 24.21 1.07
N PHE A 42 2.56 24.65 -0.16
CA PHE A 42 3.67 25.55 -0.45
C PHE A 42 3.52 26.90 0.26
N ILE A 43 2.32 27.52 0.19
CA ILE A 43 2.03 28.77 0.90
C ILE A 43 2.19 28.58 2.41
N CYS A 44 1.62 27.51 2.98
CA CYS A 44 1.77 27.20 4.40
C CYS A 44 3.23 27.01 4.82
N ILE A 45 4.05 26.33 4.01
CA ILE A 45 5.48 26.12 4.29
C ILE A 45 6.23 27.44 4.27
N VAL A 46 6.00 28.29 3.26
CA VAL A 46 6.66 29.60 3.16
C VAL A 46 6.29 30.48 4.36
N LEU A 47 5.01 30.51 4.74
CA LEU A 47 4.56 31.24 5.93
C LEU A 47 5.16 30.68 7.22
N TYR A 48 5.24 29.36 7.34
CA TYR A 48 5.83 28.68 8.50
C TYR A 48 7.33 28.98 8.63
N ILE A 49 8.09 28.88 7.54
CA ILE A 49 9.52 29.21 7.50
C ILE A 49 9.71 30.70 7.81
N GLY A 50 8.94 31.58 7.17
CA GLY A 50 8.98 33.02 7.46
C GLY A 50 8.77 33.31 8.95
N TRP A 51 7.71 32.76 9.54
CA TRP A 51 7.42 32.89 10.96
C TRP A 51 8.55 32.32 11.86
N ALA A 52 9.12 31.17 11.50
CA ALA A 52 10.17 30.52 12.27
C ALA A 52 11.45 31.37 12.33
N PHE A 53 11.89 31.91 11.19
CA PHE A 53 13.17 32.63 11.07
C PHE A 53 13.10 34.13 11.40
N ILE A 54 11.95 34.79 11.24
CA ILE A 54 11.84 36.24 11.52
C ILE A 54 11.89 36.48 13.04
N PRO A 55 12.77 37.36 13.56
CA PRO A 55 12.85 37.64 14.99
C PRO A 55 11.57 38.29 15.55
N ASP A 56 11.31 38.08 16.84
CA ASP A 56 10.10 38.54 17.53
C ASP A 56 9.91 40.07 17.46
N SER A 57 11.01 40.83 17.47
CA SER A 57 10.98 42.29 17.36
C SER A 57 10.34 42.78 16.06
N TYR A 58 10.65 42.13 14.94
CA TYR A 58 10.09 42.46 13.63
C TYR A 58 8.62 42.05 13.55
N LEU A 59 8.25 40.89 14.09
CA LEU A 59 6.84 40.46 14.17
C LEU A 59 5.99 41.42 15.00
N HIS A 60 6.52 41.86 16.14
CA HIS A 60 5.83 42.79 17.02
C HIS A 60 5.64 44.16 16.34
N SER A 61 6.65 44.63 15.59
CA SER A 61 6.55 45.87 14.80
C SER A 61 5.54 45.76 13.65
N ALA A 62 5.34 44.56 13.10
CA ALA A 62 4.34 44.27 12.07
C ALA A 62 2.90 44.15 12.64
N GLY A 63 2.72 44.30 13.95
CA GLY A 63 1.42 44.19 14.62
C GLY A 63 0.98 42.76 14.94
N LEU A 64 1.85 41.76 14.76
CA LEU A 64 1.59 40.38 15.17
C LEU A 64 2.00 40.19 16.64
N THR A 65 1.08 40.46 17.55
CA THR A 65 1.30 40.34 19.01
C THR A 65 1.00 38.95 19.56
N TYR A 66 0.16 38.16 18.88
CA TYR A 66 -0.31 36.86 19.36
C TYR A 66 0.03 35.76 18.35
N TYR A 67 1.12 35.06 18.59
CA TYR A 67 1.56 33.89 17.82
C TYR A 67 2.08 32.80 18.78
N PRO A 68 2.09 31.52 18.38
CA PRO A 68 2.59 30.44 19.23
C PRO A 68 4.07 30.63 19.57
N GLN A 69 4.54 30.00 20.65
CA GLN A 69 5.95 30.07 21.02
C GLN A 69 6.85 29.51 19.90
N LYS A 70 7.99 30.16 19.62
CA LYS A 70 8.96 29.72 18.60
C LYS A 70 9.50 28.30 18.80
N TYR A 71 9.43 27.76 20.02
CA TYR A 71 9.75 26.35 20.29
C TYR A 71 8.98 25.39 19.37
N TRP A 72 7.73 25.71 19.01
CA TRP A 72 6.93 24.90 18.10
C TRP A 72 7.52 24.79 16.68
N ALA A 73 8.38 25.73 16.27
CA ALA A 73 9.11 25.63 15.01
C ALA A 73 10.07 24.42 14.98
N VAL A 74 10.55 23.97 16.13
CA VAL A 74 11.41 22.78 16.25
C VAL A 74 10.60 21.57 16.69
N ALA A 75 9.60 21.76 17.55
CA ALA A 75 8.79 20.68 18.08
C ALA A 75 7.96 19.99 16.98
N ILE A 76 7.34 20.75 16.07
CA ILE A 76 6.52 20.19 14.98
C ILE A 76 7.32 19.20 14.11
N PRO A 77 8.47 19.56 13.51
CA PRO A 77 9.24 18.61 12.70
C PRO A 77 9.76 17.43 13.52
N ALA A 78 10.14 17.64 14.79
CA ALA A 78 10.55 16.54 15.67
C ALA A 78 9.41 15.54 15.92
N TYR A 79 8.19 16.02 16.19
CA TYR A 79 7.02 15.15 16.36
C TYR A 79 6.64 14.43 15.07
N ILE A 80 6.74 15.07 13.90
CA ILE A 80 6.49 14.40 12.61
C ILE A 80 7.44 13.22 12.42
N ILE A 81 8.74 13.40 12.68
CA ILE A 81 9.73 12.32 12.58
C ILE A 81 9.37 11.19 13.55
N MET A 82 9.05 11.51 14.80
CA MET A 82 8.67 10.51 15.81
C MET A 82 7.40 9.75 15.43
N ILE A 83 6.38 10.43 14.89
CA ILE A 83 5.13 9.80 14.42
C ILE A 83 5.42 8.86 13.25
N VAL A 84 6.26 9.28 12.30
CA VAL A 84 6.63 8.43 11.15
C VAL A 84 7.37 7.18 11.61
N LEU A 85 8.35 7.31 12.50
CA LEU A 85 9.08 6.17 13.07
C LEU A 85 8.16 5.22 13.84
N LEU A 86 7.28 5.77 14.68
CA LEU A 86 6.29 4.98 15.41
C LEU A 86 5.32 4.30 14.46
N GLY A 87 4.91 4.97 13.39
CA GLY A 87 4.05 4.42 12.34
C GLY A 87 4.70 3.23 11.64
N TYR A 88 5.99 3.31 11.30
CA TYR A 88 6.73 2.17 10.74
C TYR A 88 6.84 1.01 11.72
N LEU A 89 7.16 1.28 12.99
CA LEU A 89 7.25 0.24 14.00
C LEU A 89 5.89 -0.46 14.22
N ALA A 90 4.81 0.32 14.29
CA ALA A 90 3.45 -0.18 14.41
C ALA A 90 3.04 -0.99 13.17
N TYR A 91 3.44 -0.53 11.97
CA TYR A 91 3.22 -1.27 10.74
C TYR A 91 3.94 -2.62 10.74
N PHE A 92 5.22 -2.67 11.13
CA PHE A 92 5.94 -3.93 11.27
C PHE A 92 5.26 -4.84 12.28
N ALA A 93 4.91 -4.33 13.47
CA ALA A 93 4.20 -5.11 14.47
C ALA A 93 2.87 -5.68 13.92
N PHE A 94 2.11 -4.87 13.18
CA PHE A 94 0.87 -5.31 12.55
C PHE A 94 1.10 -6.41 11.50
N VAL A 95 2.14 -6.27 10.67
CA VAL A 95 2.53 -7.30 9.70
C VAL A 95 2.92 -8.60 10.42
N PHE A 96 3.70 -8.53 11.50
CA PHE A 96 4.08 -9.71 12.28
C PHE A 96 2.89 -10.39 12.96
N ILE A 97 1.92 -9.64 13.47
CA ILE A 97 0.70 -10.20 14.06
C ILE A 97 -0.17 -10.86 12.99
N SER A 98 -0.21 -10.29 11.78
CA SER A 98 -1.04 -10.78 10.68
C SER A 98 -0.42 -11.95 9.93
N THR A 99 0.90 -12.12 10.00
CA THR A 99 1.63 -13.19 9.31
C THR A 99 1.58 -14.46 10.15
N GLU A 100 1.41 -15.61 9.49
CA GLU A 100 1.46 -16.93 10.14
C GLU A 100 2.87 -17.21 10.71
N ASN A 101 2.97 -18.13 11.68
CA ASN A 101 4.27 -18.48 12.26
C ASN A 101 5.22 -18.97 11.15
N LEU A 102 6.51 -18.57 11.23
CA LEU A 102 7.53 -18.93 10.23
C LEU A 102 7.69 -20.45 10.06
N ASP A 103 7.37 -21.20 11.10
CA ASP A 103 7.42 -22.67 11.11
C ASP A 103 6.17 -23.34 10.51
N SER A 104 5.15 -22.56 10.15
CA SER A 104 3.91 -23.10 9.59
C SER A 104 4.07 -23.44 8.11
N LEU A 105 3.69 -24.66 7.72
CA LEU A 105 3.67 -25.08 6.32
C LEU A 105 2.73 -24.23 5.46
N ASN A 106 1.71 -23.61 6.06
CA ASN A 106 0.78 -22.69 5.40
C ASN A 106 1.47 -21.45 4.80
N THR A 107 2.68 -21.12 5.25
CA THR A 107 3.49 -20.04 4.66
C THR A 107 4.08 -20.46 3.29
N ILE A 108 4.24 -21.76 3.06
CA ILE A 108 4.84 -22.34 1.85
C ILE A 108 3.78 -22.95 0.93
N THR A 109 2.74 -23.55 1.52
CA THR A 109 1.70 -24.30 0.82
C THR A 109 0.36 -23.59 0.91
N ASP A 110 -0.38 -23.56 -0.19
CA ASP A 110 -1.75 -23.07 -0.20
C ASP A 110 -2.74 -24.26 -0.15
N LYS A 111 -4.03 -23.94 -0.09
CA LYS A 111 -5.11 -24.94 -0.03
C LYS A 111 -5.28 -25.78 -1.31
N TYR A 112 -4.65 -25.38 -2.41
CA TYR A 112 -4.72 -26.08 -3.69
C TYR A 112 -3.46 -26.90 -3.98
N ALA A 113 -2.41 -26.75 -3.18
CA ALA A 113 -1.21 -27.56 -3.27
C ALA A 113 -1.54 -29.05 -3.10
N LEU A 114 -1.06 -29.85 -4.05
CA LEU A 114 -1.24 -31.29 -4.05
C LEU A 114 0.00 -31.94 -3.46
N CYS A 115 -0.03 -32.33 -2.18
CA CYS A 115 1.08 -33.06 -1.58
C CYS A 115 1.04 -34.54 -1.97
N LYS A 116 2.22 -35.16 -2.12
CA LYS A 116 2.35 -36.61 -2.28
C LYS A 116 1.73 -37.33 -1.07
N ASN A 117 0.61 -38.00 -1.27
CA ASN A 117 0.02 -38.86 -0.24
C ASN A 117 0.39 -40.32 -0.53
N GLU A 118 1.25 -40.91 0.31
CA GLU A 118 1.78 -42.26 0.14
C GLU A 118 0.69 -43.34 0.19
N GLU A 119 -0.46 -43.04 0.80
CA GLU A 119 -1.60 -43.96 0.90
C GLU A 119 -2.32 -44.23 -0.44
N ASN A 120 -2.09 -43.41 -1.47
CA ASN A 120 -2.76 -43.55 -2.79
C ASN A 120 -1.86 -44.13 -3.89
N ILE A 121 -0.67 -44.64 -3.54
CA ILE A 121 0.24 -45.23 -4.53
C ILE A 121 -0.19 -46.68 -4.77
N VAL A 122 -1.02 -46.90 -5.79
CA VAL A 122 -1.32 -48.26 -6.25
C VAL A 122 -0.07 -48.79 -6.98
N GLU A 123 0.53 -49.83 -6.40
CA GLU A 123 1.70 -50.53 -6.95
C GLU A 123 1.36 -51.02 -8.37
N ASN A 124 2.14 -50.61 -9.37
CA ASN A 124 1.91 -50.79 -10.83
C ASN A 124 0.93 -49.84 -11.54
N SER A 125 0.59 -48.69 -10.96
CA SER A 125 -0.14 -47.61 -11.66
C SER A 125 0.73 -46.38 -11.92
N ILE A 126 0.34 -45.56 -12.92
CA ILE A 126 0.97 -44.25 -13.12
C ILE A 126 0.61 -43.38 -11.91
N PRO A 127 1.58 -42.80 -11.19
CA PRO A 127 1.30 -41.97 -10.03
C PRO A 127 0.54 -40.70 -10.44
N ASN A 128 -0.36 -40.25 -9.56
CA ASN A 128 -1.07 -38.99 -9.78
C ASN A 128 -0.09 -37.80 -9.78
N ILE A 129 -0.44 -36.70 -10.44
CA ILE A 129 0.38 -35.49 -10.45
C ILE A 129 0.24 -34.78 -9.09
N TYR A 130 1.38 -34.47 -8.47
CA TYR A 130 1.47 -33.74 -7.20
C TYR A 130 2.65 -32.76 -7.22
N ASP A 131 2.61 -31.77 -6.36
CA ASP A 131 3.65 -30.76 -6.20
C ASP A 131 4.84 -31.34 -5.43
N LEU A 132 6.04 -31.18 -5.98
CA LEU A 132 7.29 -31.53 -5.30
C LEU A 132 7.85 -30.31 -4.59
N SER A 133 8.42 -30.51 -3.41
CA SER A 133 9.15 -29.44 -2.73
C SER A 133 10.38 -29.03 -3.55
N VAL A 134 10.74 -27.74 -3.51
CA VAL A 134 11.93 -27.21 -4.21
C VAL A 134 13.19 -27.99 -3.81
N SER A 135 13.26 -28.42 -2.55
CA SER A 135 14.35 -29.25 -2.02
C SER A 135 14.45 -30.61 -2.71
N GLU A 136 13.33 -31.29 -2.94
CA GLU A 136 13.29 -32.58 -3.63
C GLU A 136 13.64 -32.44 -5.12
N VAL A 137 13.08 -31.43 -5.79
CA VAL A 137 13.41 -31.13 -7.20
C VAL A 137 14.92 -30.87 -7.33
N THR A 138 15.45 -30.01 -6.46
CA THR A 138 16.88 -29.66 -6.48
C THR A 138 17.75 -30.90 -6.26
N ARG A 139 17.42 -31.71 -5.25
CA ARG A 139 18.17 -32.93 -4.93
C ARG A 139 18.12 -33.92 -6.09
N LYS A 140 16.93 -34.16 -6.66
CA LYS A 140 16.75 -35.19 -7.69
C LYS A 140 17.46 -34.81 -8.99
N TYR A 141 17.26 -33.59 -9.47
CA TYR A 141 17.78 -33.17 -10.78
C TYR A 141 19.20 -32.64 -10.76
N TYR A 142 19.61 -31.95 -9.69
CA TYR A 142 20.89 -31.25 -9.66
C TYR A 142 21.94 -31.90 -8.78
N LEU A 143 21.55 -32.60 -7.70
CA LEU A 143 22.51 -33.25 -6.79
C LEU A 143 22.72 -34.74 -7.10
N ASN A 144 21.63 -35.48 -7.35
CA ASN A 144 21.68 -36.93 -7.56
C ASN A 144 21.78 -37.31 -9.04
N GLY A 145 21.48 -36.39 -9.97
CA GLY A 145 21.61 -36.62 -11.41
C GLY A 145 20.79 -37.80 -11.94
N GLU A 146 19.66 -38.14 -11.30
CA GLU A 146 18.81 -39.24 -11.74
C GLU A 146 18.04 -38.85 -13.01
N SER A 147 18.58 -39.21 -14.17
CA SER A 147 17.89 -39.19 -15.46
C SER A 147 16.93 -40.38 -15.54
N PHE A 148 15.65 -40.13 -15.85
CA PHE A 148 14.64 -41.16 -16.08
C PHE A 148 15.14 -42.20 -17.10
N ASN A 149 15.40 -43.43 -16.65
CA ASN A 149 15.49 -44.64 -17.47
C ASN A 149 14.21 -45.45 -17.28
#